data_AF-A7AXV8-F1
#
_entry.id   AF-A7AXV8-F1
#
_cell.length_a   1.000
_cell.length_b   1.000
_cell.length_c   1.000
_cell.angle_alpha   90.00
_cell.angle_beta   90.00
_cell.angle_gamma   90.00
#
_symmetry.space_group_name_H-M   'P 1'
#
loop_
_entity.id
_entity.type
_entity.pdbx_description
1 polymer ?
#
loop_
_entity_poly.entity_id
_entity_poly.type
_entity_poly.pdbx_seq_one_letter_code
_entity_poly.pdbx_strand_id
1 'polypeptide(L)' 'MNNTVIVKLMTNLIEKKFYNTKDEAVAKLDVYFAMNRISEEEYATLTLLAETTYAEVQTV' A
#
# COMPACT_ATOMS: atom_id res chain seq x y z
N MET A 1 -8.03 -3.93 19.53
CA MET A 1 -8.82 -4.27 18.33
C MET A 1 -8.07 -3.70 17.15
N ASN A 2 -7.42 -4.58 16.39
CA ASN A 2 -6.41 -4.23 15.38
C ASN A 2 -7.08 -3.57 14.17
N ASN A 3 -6.52 -2.47 13.68
CA ASN A 3 -7.00 -1.73 12.50
C ASN A 3 -6.68 -2.49 11.18
N THR A 4 -6.67 -3.83 11.21
CA THR A 4 -6.27 -4.74 10.12
C THR A 4 -7.20 -4.69 8.91
N VAL A 5 -8.39 -4.08 9.05
CA VAL A 5 -9.31 -3.89 7.93
C VAL A 5 -8.68 -2.99 6.87
N ILE A 6 -8.05 -1.89 7.27
CA ILE A 6 -7.46 -0.92 6.32
C ILE A 6 -6.26 -1.55 5.61
N VAL A 7 -5.41 -2.24 6.35
CA VAL A 7 -4.27 -2.98 5.80
C VAL A 7 -4.74 -3.98 4.75
N LYS A 8 -5.70 -4.85 5.08
CA LYS A 8 -6.25 -5.83 4.13
C LYS A 8 -6.87 -5.17 2.90
N LEU A 9 -7.51 -4.02 3.07
CA LEU A 9 -8.11 -3.26 1.97
C LEU A 9 -7.01 -2.71 1.04
N MET A 10 -5.96 -2.10 1.63
CA MET A 10 -4.79 -1.59 0.91
C MET A 10 -4.05 -2.71 0.17
N THR A 11 -3.81 -3.84 0.83
CA THR A 11 -3.23 -5.05 0.21
C THR A 11 -4.01 -5.45 -1.04
N ASN A 12 -5.34 -5.60 -0.92
CA ASN A 12 -6.18 -5.96 -2.07
C ASN A 12 -6.13 -4.92 -3.20
N LEU A 13 -6.09 -3.62 -2.86
CA LEU A 13 -5.99 -2.55 -3.88
C LEU A 13 -4.65 -2.60 -4.60
N ILE A 14 -3.57 -2.85 -3.88
CA ILE A 14 -2.22 -2.99 -4.43
C ILE A 14 -2.14 -4.22 -5.32
N GLU A 15 -2.54 -5.40 -4.83
CA GLU A 15 -2.53 -6.66 -5.60
C GLU A 15 -3.39 -6.58 -6.87
N LYS A 16 -4.54 -5.91 -6.80
CA LYS A 16 -5.41 -5.68 -7.97
C LYS A 16 -4.88 -4.63 -8.94
N LYS A 17 -3.69 -4.05 -8.69
CA LYS A 17 -3.12 -2.96 -9.48
C LYS A 17 -4.13 -1.82 -9.66
N PHE A 18 -4.83 -1.46 -8.58
CA PHE A 18 -5.85 -0.42 -8.59
C PHE A 18 -5.23 0.98 -8.75
N TYR A 19 -3.95 1.13 -8.39
CA TYR A 19 -3.16 2.33 -8.64
C TYR A 19 -2.43 2.18 -9.98
N ASN A 20 -2.17 3.28 -10.68
CA ASN A 20 -1.42 3.21 -11.94
C ASN A 20 0.08 3.08 -11.68
N THR A 21 0.55 3.63 -10.56
CA THR A 21 1.97 3.70 -10.21
C THR A 21 2.19 3.35 -8.75
N LYS A 22 3.43 2.97 -8.41
CA LYS A 22 3.81 2.74 -7.01
C LYS A 22 3.64 4.00 -6.16
N ASP A 23 3.96 5.17 -6.71
CA ASP A 23 3.84 6.45 -6.01
C ASP A 23 2.41 6.74 -5.58
N GLU A 24 1.40 6.44 -6.41
CA GLU A 24 0.00 6.59 -6.01
C GLU A 24 -0.38 5.66 -4.84
N ALA A 25 0.14 4.44 -4.83
CA ALA A 25 -0.10 3.49 -3.74
C ALA A 25 0.57 3.95 -2.44
N VAL A 26 1.84 4.36 -2.50
CA VAL A 26 2.61 4.86 -1.36
C VAL A 26 2.02 6.17 -0.82
N ALA A 27 1.62 7.10 -1.69
CA ALA A 27 0.97 8.33 -1.26
C ALA A 27 -0.35 8.09 -0.50
N LYS A 28 -1.12 7.05 -0.86
CA LYS A 28 -2.29 6.65 -0.06
C LYS A 28 -1.88 6.08 1.28
N LEU A 29 -0.88 5.20 1.31
CA LEU A 29 -0.33 4.62 2.53
C LEU A 29 0.14 5.70 3.51
N ASP A 30 0.83 6.74 3.01
CA ASP A 30 1.28 7.89 3.79
C ASP A 30 0.11 8.64 4.46
N VAL A 31 -0.99 8.85 3.74
CA VAL A 31 -2.19 9.48 4.32
C VAL A 31 -2.77 8.60 5.44
N TYR A 32 -2.86 7.28 5.23
CA TYR A 32 -3.35 6.38 6.27
C TYR A 32 -2.41 6.34 7.49
N PHE A 33 -1.10 6.37 7.26
CA PHE A 33 -0.10 6.42 8.31
C PHE A 33 -0.19 7.75 9.10
N ALA A 34 -0.26 8.89 8.41
CA ALA A 34 -0.45 10.21 9.02
C ALA A 34 -1.77 10.32 9.80
N MET A 35 -2.82 9.62 9.37
CA MET A 35 -4.10 9.53 10.07
C MET A 35 -4.10 8.54 11.26
N ASN A 36 -2.94 7.96 11.63
CA ASN A 36 -2.82 6.88 12.62
C ASN A 36 -3.76 5.69 12.35
N ARG A 37 -4.05 5.43 11.07
CA ARG A 37 -4.92 4.33 10.63
C ARG A 37 -4.15 3.01 10.47
N ILE A 38 -2.85 3.10 10.16
CA ILE A 38 -1.92 1.97 10.04
C ILE A 38 -0.65 2.28 10.85
N SER A 39 -0.01 1.23 11.36
CA SER A 39 1.27 1.33 12.07
C SER A 39 2.44 1.35 11.08
N GLU A 40 3.63 1.68 11.57
CA GLU A 40 4.86 1.72 10.76
C GLU A 40 5.19 0.34 10.14
N GLU A 41 5.04 -0.75 10.91
CA GLU A 41 5.24 -2.11 10.41
C GLU A 41 4.28 -2.46 9.26
N GLU A 42 3.01 -2.07 9.38
CA GLU A 42 1.99 -2.29 8.36
C GLU A 42 2.28 -1.45 7.11
N TYR A 43 2.67 -0.19 7.31
CA TYR A 43 3.09 0.71 6.23
C TYR A 43 4.28 0.14 5.46
N ALA A 44 5.31 -0.35 6.16
CA ALA A 44 6.49 -0.96 5.54
C ALA A 44 6.12 -2.21 4.72
N THR A 45 5.24 -3.05 5.27
CA THR A 45 4.76 -4.27 4.59
C THR A 45 3.99 -3.94 3.31
N LEU A 46 3.07 -2.98 3.38
CA LEU A 46 2.28 -2.54 2.24
C LEU A 46 3.11 -1.81 1.18
N THR A 47 4.11 -1.02 1.61
CA THR A 47 5.06 -0.36 0.71
C THR A 47 5.87 -1.40 -0.05
N LEU A 48 6.40 -2.41 0.62
CA LEU A 48 7.12 -3.51 -0.03
C LEU A 48 6.23 -4.27 -1.03
N LEU A 49 4.97 -4.51 -0.67
CA LEU A 49 3.98 -5.13 -1.56
C LEU A 49 3.70 -4.26 -2.79
N ALA A 50 3.58 -2.94 -2.60
CA ALA A 50 3.42 -1.99 -3.70
C ALA A 50 4.64 -1.99 -4.60
N GLU A 51 5.85 -1.92 -4.04
CA GLU A 51 7.09 -1.96 -4.82
C GLU A 51 7.19 -3.24 -5.63
N THR A 52 6.93 -4.41 -5.03
CA THR A 52 6.96 -5.69 -5.76
C THR A 52 5.88 -5.79 -6.84
N THR A 53 4.64 -5.38 -6.54
CA THR A 53 3.52 -5.47 -7.48
C THR A 53 3.65 -4.51 -8.67
N TYR A 54 4.13 -3.29 -8.42
CA TYR A 54 4.29 -2.24 -9.43
C TYR A 54 5.68 -2.25 -10.09
N ALA A 55 6.69 -2.92 -9.52
CA ALA A 55 7.97 -3.14 -10.20
C ALA A 55 7.81 -4.00 -11.45
N GLU A 56 6.92 -5.00 -11.45
CA GLU A 56 6.59 -5.77 -12.65
C GLU A 56 5.86 -4.93 -13.73
N VAL A 57 5.19 -3.84 -13.34
CA VAL A 57 4.43 -2.99 -14.27
C VAL A 57 5.32 -1.97 -14.98
N GLN A 58 6.49 -1.65 -14.41
CA GLN A 58 7.52 -0.86 -15.09
C GLN A 58 8.35 -1.75 -16.03
N THR A 59 7.69 -2.31 -17.05
CA THR A 59 8.38 -2.77 -18.25
C THR A 59 8.25 -1.68 -19.31
N VAL A 60 9.28 -0.85 -19.40
CA VAL A 60 9.63 -0.06 -20.60
C VAL A 60 10.80 -0.72 -21.30
#